data_AF-A0A7C6WMZ3-F1
#
_entry.id   AF-A0A7C6WMZ3-F1
#
_cell.length_a   1.000
_cell.length_b   1.000
_cell.length_c   1.000
_cell.angle_alpha   90.00
_cell.angle_beta   90.00
_cell.angle_gamma   90.00
#
_symmetry.space_group_name_H-M   'P 1'
#
loop_
_entity.id
_entity.type
_entity.pdbx_description
1 polymer ?
#
loop_
_entity_poly.entity_id
_entity_poly.type
_entity_poly.pdbx_seq_one_letter_code
_entity_poly.pdbx_strand_id
1 'polypeptide(L)'
;DVGLDERAFMANNLDATLFISVHNNSMPDNPSYRGTETLFCPPQNPVYSKMDGEKLADIVQKNLVNMLNTIDNGTIERPNLVVLRKTKMPAVIAEIAYLSNASDRGLLKQDEFRQQAAQALAASVFEALEAMEAEKDEAGIWKVKK
;
A
#
# COMPACT_ATOMS: atom_id res chain seq x y z
N ASP A 1 -7.94 -19.03 -7.17
CA ASP A 1 -7.23 -17.79 -7.52
C ASP A 1 -8.26 -16.66 -7.50
N VAL A 2 -7.84 -15.42 -7.23
CA VAL A 2 -8.71 -14.23 -7.15
C VAL A 2 -8.23 -13.21 -8.18
N GLY A 3 -9.09 -12.88 -9.14
CA GLY A 3 -8.73 -12.01 -10.27
C GLY A 3 -8.48 -10.55 -9.86
N LEU A 4 -7.79 -9.77 -10.71
CA LEU A 4 -7.50 -8.35 -10.42
C LEU A 4 -8.78 -7.51 -10.27
N ASP A 5 -9.76 -7.72 -11.16
CA ASP A 5 -11.06 -7.07 -11.09
C ASP A 5 -11.86 -7.49 -9.85
N GLU A 6 -11.77 -8.76 -9.48
CA GLU A 6 -12.45 -9.33 -8.33
C GLU A 6 -11.95 -8.71 -7.02
N ARG A 7 -10.64 -8.50 -6.88
CA ARG A 7 -10.05 -7.82 -5.70
C ARG A 7 -10.60 -6.41 -5.51
N ALA A 8 -10.65 -5.63 -6.60
CA ALA A 8 -11.21 -4.28 -6.56
C ALA A 8 -12.71 -4.31 -6.25
N PHE A 9 -13.45 -5.26 -6.84
CA PHE A 9 -14.88 -5.44 -6.58
C PHE A 9 -15.18 -5.79 -5.12
N MET A 10 -14.40 -6.71 -4.53
CA MET A 10 -14.52 -7.07 -3.11
C MET A 10 -14.32 -5.85 -2.21
N ALA A 11 -13.26 -5.07 -2.43
CA ALA A 11 -12.98 -3.86 -1.65
C ALA A 11 -14.10 -2.83 -1.76
N ASN A 12 -14.63 -2.63 -2.97
CA ASN A 12 -15.75 -1.72 -3.22
C ASN A 12 -17.04 -2.18 -2.53
N ASN A 13 -17.35 -3.47 -2.57
CA ASN A 13 -18.57 -4.02 -1.95
C ASN A 13 -18.53 -3.98 -0.42
N LEU A 14 -17.33 -4.08 0.15
CA LEU A 14 -17.13 -3.92 1.59
C LEU A 14 -17.20 -2.46 2.05
N ASP A 15 -17.33 -1.49 1.13
CA ASP A 15 -17.22 -0.06 1.41
C ASP A 15 -15.95 0.22 2.25
N ALA A 16 -14.83 -0.40 1.84
CA ALA A 16 -13.58 -0.34 2.58
C ALA A 16 -13.07 1.11 2.65
N THR A 17 -12.51 1.48 3.80
CA THR A 17 -11.98 2.84 4.04
C THR A 17 -10.65 3.08 3.32
N LEU A 18 -9.81 2.04 3.23
CA LEU A 18 -8.50 2.04 2.56
C LEU A 18 -8.29 0.71 1.83
N PHE A 19 -7.45 0.70 0.80
CA PHE A 19 -7.00 -0.51 0.12
C PHE A 19 -5.47 -0.55 0.02
N ILE A 20 -4.86 -1.64 0.49
CA ILE A 20 -3.41 -1.87 0.36
C ILE A 20 -3.20 -3.25 -0.25
N SER A 21 -2.61 -3.30 -1.45
CA SER A 21 -2.12 -4.55 -2.05
C SER A 21 -0.66 -4.75 -1.66
N VAL A 22 -0.32 -5.90 -1.07
CA VAL A 22 1.05 -6.19 -0.62
C VAL A 22 1.77 -7.08 -1.64
N HIS A 23 2.87 -6.59 -2.18
CA HIS A 23 3.62 -7.22 -3.27
C HIS A 23 5.12 -7.29 -2.95
N ASN A 24 5.85 -8.08 -3.75
CA ASN A 24 7.30 -8.03 -3.83
C ASN A 24 7.67 -7.87 -5.30
N ASN A 25 8.48 -6.88 -5.61
CA ASN A 25 8.75 -6.49 -6.97
C ASN A 25 9.78 -7.43 -7.62
N SER A 26 10.00 -7.33 -8.92
CA SER A 26 11.03 -8.08 -9.63
C SER A 26 11.47 -7.32 -10.88
N MET A 27 12.79 -7.16 -11.01
CA MET A 27 13.43 -6.59 -12.20
C MET A 27 14.60 -7.50 -12.62
N PRO A 28 14.32 -8.61 -13.33
CA PRO A 28 15.35 -9.59 -13.71
C PRO A 28 16.47 -9.00 -14.59
N ASP A 29 16.13 -8.01 -15.42
CA ASP A 29 17.09 -7.31 -16.30
C ASP A 29 18.01 -6.34 -15.54
N ASN A 30 17.68 -6.03 -14.28
CA ASN A 30 18.55 -5.26 -13.39
C ASN A 30 18.56 -5.88 -11.99
N PRO A 31 19.29 -7.00 -11.79
CA PRO A 31 19.30 -7.72 -10.51
C PRO A 31 20.00 -6.93 -9.40
N SER A 32 20.64 -5.80 -9.71
CA SER A 32 21.23 -4.89 -8.72
C SER A 32 20.19 -3.95 -8.08
N TYR A 33 19.07 -3.72 -8.76
CA TYR A 33 17.97 -2.86 -8.28
C TYR A 33 17.28 -3.50 -7.09
N ARG A 34 17.05 -2.70 -6.04
CA ARG A 34 16.56 -3.17 -4.74
C ARG A 34 15.87 -2.03 -3.98
N GLY A 35 15.22 -2.36 -2.88
CA GLY A 35 14.56 -1.38 -2.00
C GLY A 35 13.04 -1.44 -2.05
N THR A 36 12.42 -0.45 -1.43
CA THR A 36 10.97 -0.35 -1.25
C THR A 36 10.40 0.75 -2.12
N GLU A 37 9.26 0.50 -2.74
CA GLU A 37 8.46 1.53 -3.44
C GLU A 37 6.97 1.36 -3.15
N THR A 38 6.22 2.45 -3.26
CA THR A 38 4.76 2.42 -3.10
C THR A 38 4.10 3.00 -4.35
N LEU A 39 3.23 2.20 -4.97
CA LEU A 39 2.56 2.55 -6.21
C LEU A 39 1.17 3.09 -5.94
N PHE A 40 0.79 4.16 -6.63
CA PHE A 40 -0.54 4.76 -6.51
C PHE A 40 -1.14 5.12 -7.87
N CYS A 41 -2.46 5.32 -7.90
CA CYS A 41 -3.16 5.91 -9.02
C CYS A 41 -3.71 7.27 -8.56
N PRO A 42 -3.42 8.39 -9.26
CA PRO A 42 -3.99 9.68 -8.92
C PRO A 42 -5.52 9.63 -8.94
N PRO A 43 -6.19 10.32 -8.00
CA PRO A 43 -7.64 10.37 -7.97
C PRO A 43 -8.15 11.19 -9.16
N GLN A 44 -9.01 10.60 -9.99
CA GLN A 44 -9.74 11.36 -11.02
C GLN A 44 -10.91 12.14 -10.41
N ASN A 45 -11.52 11.60 -9.35
CA ASN A 45 -12.58 12.23 -8.57
C ASN A 45 -12.39 11.82 -7.10
N PRO A 46 -11.66 12.59 -6.29
CA PRO A 46 -11.39 12.22 -4.90
C PRO A 46 -12.70 12.23 -4.10
N VAL A 47 -13.07 11.06 -3.55
CA VAL A 47 -14.24 10.90 -2.68
C VAL A 47 -13.97 11.46 -1.28
N TYR A 48 -12.72 11.35 -0.82
CA TYR A 48 -12.28 11.89 0.46
C TYR A 48 -11.38 13.09 0.22
N SER A 49 -11.74 14.24 0.78
CA SER A 49 -10.96 15.48 0.63
C SER A 49 -9.61 15.42 1.36
N LYS A 50 -9.54 14.64 2.46
CA LYS A 50 -8.35 14.55 3.32
C LYS A 50 -7.35 13.49 2.89
N MET A 51 -7.79 12.42 2.21
CA MET A 51 -6.96 11.26 1.86
C MET A 51 -7.25 10.76 0.44
N ASP A 52 -6.20 10.55 -0.34
CA ASP A 52 -6.24 9.92 -1.66
C ASP A 52 -5.11 8.89 -1.78
N GLY A 53 -4.97 8.28 -2.96
CA GLY A 53 -3.93 7.27 -3.20
C GLY A 53 -2.51 7.82 -3.09
N GLU A 54 -2.29 9.10 -3.42
CA GLU A 54 -0.97 9.74 -3.36
C GLU A 54 -0.55 9.96 -1.89
N LYS A 55 -1.42 10.58 -1.08
CA LYS A 55 -1.17 10.78 0.35
C LYS A 55 -1.00 9.46 1.09
N LEU A 56 -1.82 8.46 0.76
CA LEU A 56 -1.68 7.12 1.34
C LEU A 56 -0.33 6.49 0.96
N ALA A 57 0.14 6.70 -0.28
CA ALA A 57 1.43 6.20 -0.72
C ALA A 57 2.58 6.84 0.04
N ASP A 58 2.53 8.14 0.28
CA ASP A 58 3.56 8.84 1.05
C ASP A 58 3.64 8.32 2.50
N ILE A 59 2.48 8.11 3.13
CA ILE A 59 2.40 7.53 4.49
C ILE A 59 2.99 6.12 4.49
N VAL A 60 2.59 5.27 3.54
CA VAL A 60 3.05 3.88 3.47
C VAL A 60 4.54 3.79 3.18
N GLN A 61 5.04 4.57 2.21
CA GLN A 61 6.45 4.59 1.84
C GLN A 61 7.33 5.02 3.01
N LYS A 62 6.98 6.13 3.67
CA LYS A 62 7.72 6.65 4.83
C LYS A 62 7.80 5.61 5.96
N ASN A 63 6.69 4.98 6.31
CA ASN A 63 6.65 3.99 7.40
C ASN A 63 7.43 2.72 7.05
N LEU A 64 7.31 2.21 5.82
CA LEU A 64 8.07 1.05 5.38
C LEU A 64 9.57 1.31 5.39
N VAL A 65 10.02 2.40 4.78
CA VAL A 65 11.47 2.72 4.70
C VAL A 65 12.06 2.91 6.10
N ASN A 66 11.37 3.62 6.99
CA ASN A 66 11.84 3.86 8.36
C ASN A 66 11.96 2.56 9.17
N MET A 67 11.03 1.62 8.99
CA MET A 67 11.03 0.35 9.73
C MET A 67 12.00 -0.67 9.14
N LEU A 68 12.05 -0.76 7.81
CA LEU A 68 12.80 -1.81 7.09
C LEU A 68 14.26 -1.41 6.81
N ASN A 69 14.61 -0.12 6.88
CA ASN A 69 15.92 0.42 6.50
C ASN A 69 16.35 0.00 5.08
N THR A 70 15.40 -0.16 4.17
CA THR A 70 15.63 -0.44 2.75
C THR A 70 16.01 0.84 2.00
N ILE A 71 16.55 0.70 0.78
CA ILE A 71 16.63 1.83 -0.14
C ILE A 71 15.23 2.39 -0.40
N ASP A 72 15.10 3.70 -0.31
CA ASP A 72 13.87 4.43 -0.62
C ASP A 72 13.82 4.74 -2.12
N ASN A 73 12.96 4.02 -2.85
CA ASN A 73 12.71 4.28 -4.27
C ASN A 73 11.54 5.26 -4.48
N GLY A 74 10.93 5.74 -3.39
CA GLY A 74 9.86 6.73 -3.39
C GLY A 74 8.48 6.18 -3.74
N THR A 75 7.55 7.11 -3.95
CA THR A 75 6.20 6.84 -4.42
C THR A 75 6.15 6.97 -5.94
N ILE A 76 5.44 6.07 -6.61
CA ILE A 76 5.45 5.99 -8.07
C ILE A 76 4.04 5.92 -8.65
N GLU A 77 3.75 6.85 -9.55
CA GLU A 77 2.48 6.90 -10.26
C GLU A 77 2.32 5.71 -11.23
N ARG A 78 1.16 5.03 -11.13
CA ARG A 78 0.78 3.86 -11.94
C ARG A 78 -0.72 3.89 -12.30
N PRO A 79 -1.14 4.78 -13.20
CA PRO A 79 -2.57 5.01 -13.51
C PRO A 79 -3.27 3.82 -14.19
N ASN A 80 -2.52 2.84 -14.68
CA ASN A 80 -3.04 1.70 -15.44
C ASN A 80 -3.25 0.42 -14.64
N LEU A 81 -2.85 0.37 -13.36
CA LEU A 81 -3.01 -0.83 -12.54
C LEU A 81 -4.46 -1.00 -12.11
N VAL A 82 -5.05 -2.15 -12.48
CA VAL A 82 -6.49 -2.44 -12.32
C VAL A 82 -6.96 -2.27 -10.88
N VAL A 83 -6.21 -2.82 -9.92
CA VAL A 83 -6.59 -2.78 -8.50
C VAL A 83 -6.56 -1.38 -7.93
N LEU A 84 -5.73 -0.47 -8.46
CA LEU A 84 -5.67 0.93 -8.00
C LEU A 84 -6.74 1.78 -8.70
N ARG A 85 -6.92 1.58 -10.00
CA ARG A 85 -7.84 2.39 -10.82
C ARG A 85 -9.30 2.07 -10.55
N LYS A 86 -9.64 0.81 -10.21
CA LYS A 86 -11.04 0.36 -10.06
C LYS A 86 -11.56 0.38 -8.62
N THR A 87 -10.70 0.59 -7.63
CA THR A 87 -11.10 0.84 -6.24
C THR A 87 -11.63 2.26 -6.06
N LYS A 88 -12.62 2.44 -5.18
CA LYS A 88 -13.29 3.73 -4.92
C LYS A 88 -12.76 4.47 -3.69
N MET A 89 -11.90 3.82 -2.91
CA MET A 89 -11.22 4.37 -1.74
C MET A 89 -9.74 4.64 -2.06
N PRO A 90 -9.01 5.38 -1.21
CA PRO A 90 -7.55 5.51 -1.32
C PRO A 90 -6.89 4.13 -1.40
N ALA A 91 -6.07 3.93 -2.42
CA ALA A 91 -5.53 2.63 -2.77
C ALA A 91 -4.05 2.72 -3.15
N VAL A 92 -3.26 1.76 -2.65
CA VAL A 92 -1.84 1.63 -2.97
C VAL A 92 -1.42 0.19 -3.20
N ILE A 93 -0.31 -0.01 -3.90
CA ILE A 93 0.46 -1.26 -3.87
C ILE A 93 1.76 -0.98 -3.13
N ALA A 94 2.00 -1.71 -2.04
CA ALA A 94 3.26 -1.69 -1.32
C ALA A 94 4.18 -2.77 -1.92
N GLU A 95 5.23 -2.37 -2.60
CA GLU A 95 6.28 -3.25 -3.11
C GLU A 95 7.40 -3.33 -2.07
N ILE A 96 7.35 -4.37 -1.23
CA ILE A 96 8.15 -4.45 0.00
C ILE A 96 9.65 -4.57 -0.26
N ALA A 97 10.04 -5.35 -1.27
CA ALA A 97 11.42 -5.53 -1.69
C ALA A 97 11.47 -6.25 -3.06
N TYR A 98 12.66 -6.36 -3.66
CA TYR A 98 12.85 -6.97 -4.98
C TYR A 98 13.25 -8.46 -4.92
N LEU A 99 12.40 -9.34 -5.45
CA LEU A 99 12.69 -10.76 -5.67
C LEU A 99 13.82 -11.01 -6.68
N SER A 100 14.15 -10.07 -7.57
CA SER A 100 15.28 -10.24 -8.50
C SER A 100 16.63 -9.96 -7.85
N ASN A 101 16.66 -9.24 -6.72
CA ASN A 101 17.88 -8.90 -6.00
C ASN A 101 18.21 -9.91 -4.89
N ALA A 102 19.48 -10.34 -4.82
CA ALA A 102 19.89 -11.36 -3.86
C ALA A 102 19.82 -10.91 -2.40
N SER A 103 20.09 -9.64 -2.12
CA SER A 103 20.03 -9.06 -0.77
C SER A 103 18.59 -8.96 -0.29
N ASP A 104 17.72 -8.36 -1.10
CA ASP A 104 16.28 -8.23 -0.79
C ASP A 104 15.59 -9.59 -0.66
N ARG A 105 15.89 -10.55 -1.57
CA ARG A 105 15.44 -11.94 -1.38
C ARG A 105 15.91 -12.53 -0.05
N GLY A 106 17.12 -12.21 0.38
CA GLY A 106 17.66 -12.64 1.66
C GLY A 106 16.88 -12.07 2.84
N LEU A 107 16.48 -10.79 2.76
CA LEU A 107 15.62 -10.13 3.74
C LEU A 107 14.21 -10.74 3.76
N LEU A 108 13.59 -10.93 2.60
CA LEU A 108 12.23 -11.49 2.49
C LEU A 108 12.07 -12.88 3.10
N LYS A 109 13.15 -13.66 3.17
CA LYS A 109 13.15 -14.98 3.83
C LYS A 109 13.18 -14.90 5.35
N GLN A 110 13.54 -13.75 5.92
CA GLN A 110 13.62 -13.56 7.36
C GLN A 110 12.24 -13.23 7.93
N ASP A 111 11.84 -13.98 8.95
CA ASP A 111 10.54 -13.79 9.62
C ASP A 111 10.42 -12.41 10.23
N GLU A 112 11.51 -11.93 10.85
CA GLU A 112 11.60 -10.59 11.44
C GLU A 112 11.34 -9.48 10.41
N PHE A 113 11.96 -9.57 9.22
CA PHE A 113 11.76 -8.58 8.16
C PHE A 113 10.31 -8.53 7.68
N ARG A 114 9.67 -9.69 7.51
CA ARG A 114 8.25 -9.76 7.14
C ARG A 114 7.35 -9.21 8.26
N GLN A 115 7.70 -9.46 9.52
CA GLN A 115 6.97 -8.94 10.68
C GLN A 115 7.10 -7.42 10.79
N GLN A 116 8.28 -6.86 10.52
CA GLN A 116 8.52 -5.42 10.44
C GLN A 116 7.73 -4.78 9.30
N ALA A 117 7.67 -5.42 8.13
CA ALA A 117 6.86 -4.93 7.01
C ALA A 117 5.37 -4.89 7.38
N ALA A 118 4.87 -5.93 8.03
CA ALA A 118 3.48 -5.97 8.52
C ALA A 118 3.21 -4.87 9.57
N GLN A 119 4.14 -4.62 10.49
CA GLN A 119 4.02 -3.56 11.49
C GLN A 119 4.02 -2.17 10.86
N ALA A 120 4.89 -1.93 9.87
CA ALA A 120 4.93 -0.68 9.14
C ALA A 120 3.61 -0.40 8.40
N LEU A 121 3.07 -1.40 7.69
CA LEU A 121 1.76 -1.28 7.03
C LEU A 121 0.62 -1.04 8.02
N ALA A 122 0.63 -1.70 9.18
CA ALA A 122 -0.35 -1.46 10.23
C ALA A 122 -0.27 -0.02 10.77
N ALA A 123 0.95 0.48 11.02
CA ALA A 123 1.16 1.87 11.44
C ALA A 123 0.65 2.86 10.38
N SER A 124 0.89 2.59 9.09
CA SER A 124 0.38 3.40 7.99
C SER A 124 -1.15 3.44 7.93
N VAL A 125 -1.81 2.33 8.22
CA VAL A 125 -3.28 2.28 8.32
C VAL A 125 -3.78 3.18 9.45
N PHE A 126 -3.16 3.14 10.62
CA PHE A 126 -3.54 4.01 11.74
C PHE A 126 -3.30 5.49 11.44
N GLU A 127 -2.12 5.85 10.92
CA GLU A 127 -1.78 7.23 10.54
C GLU A 127 -2.75 7.77 9.47
N ALA A 128 -3.10 6.95 8.47
CA ALA A 128 -4.06 7.33 7.44
C ALA A 128 -5.48 7.51 8.01
N LEU A 129 -5.94 6.61 8.88
CA LEU A 129 -7.26 6.71 9.52
C LEU A 129 -7.37 7.93 10.44
N GLU A 130 -6.30 8.26 11.17
CA GLU A 130 -6.24 9.48 11.98
C GLU A 130 -6.30 10.74 11.11
N ALA A 131 -5.53 10.79 10.02
CA ALA A 131 -5.56 11.90 9.07
C ALA A 131 -6.93 12.07 8.38
N MET A 132 -7.68 10.97 8.24
CA MET A 132 -9.05 10.98 7.74
C MET A 132 -10.10 11.36 8.81
N GLU A 133 -9.70 11.55 10.07
CA GLU A 133 -10.62 11.71 11.21
C GLU A 133 -11.65 10.57 11.28
N ALA A 134 -11.20 9.34 11.04
CA ALA A 134 -12.05 8.17 11.09
C ALA A 134 -12.55 7.92 12.53
N GLU A 135 -13.81 7.54 12.67
CA GLU A 135 -14.43 7.12 13.93
C GLU A 135 -14.80 5.64 13.82
N LYS A 136 -14.78 4.89 14.93
CA LYS A 136 -15.32 3.52 14.94
C LYS A 136 -16.85 3.58 15.08
N ASP A 137 -17.56 2.81 14.26
CA ASP A 137 -18.98 2.56 14.45
C ASP A 137 -19.24 1.61 15.63
N GLU A 138 -20.51 1.33 15.90
CA GLU A 138 -20.95 0.43 16.99
C GLU A 138 -20.40 -1.00 16.84
N ALA A 139 -20.03 -1.41 15.62
CA ALA A 139 -19.42 -2.71 15.33
C ALA A 139 -17.88 -2.68 15.40
N GLY A 140 -17.28 -1.53 15.75
CA GLY A 140 -15.84 -1.35 15.82
C GLY A 140 -15.16 -1.14 14.47
N ILE A 141 -15.93 -0.94 13.39
CA ILE A 141 -15.42 -0.71 12.04
C ILE A 141 -15.10 0.78 11.88
N TRP A 142 -13.91 1.10 11.38
CA TRP A 142 -13.52 2.48 11.10
C TRP A 142 -14.31 3.04 9.91
N LYS A 143 -15.01 4.15 10.14
CA LYS A 143 -15.79 4.90 9.16
C LYS A 143 -15.31 6.35 9.12
N VAL A 144 -15.31 6.92 7.92
CA VAL A 144 -14.94 8.32 7.67
C VAL A 144 -16.19 9.05 7.21
N LYS A 145 -16.45 10.22 7.79
CA LYS A 145 -17.54 11.10 7.33
C LYS A 145 -17.18 11.58 5.93
N LYS A 146 -17.96 11.14 4.93
CA LYS A 146 -17.83 11.50 3.52
C LYS A 146 -18.20 12.98 3.31
#